data_AF-A0A117KBJ0-F1
#
_entry.id   AF-A0A117KBJ0-F1
#
_cell.length_a   1.000
_cell.length_b   1.000
_cell.length_c   1.000
_cell.angle_alpha   90.00
_cell.angle_beta   90.00
_cell.angle_gamma   90.00
#
_symmetry.space_group_name_H-M   'P 1'
#
loop_
_entity.id
_entity.type
_entity.pdbx_description
1 polymer ?
#
loop_
_entity_poly.entity_id
_entity_poly.type
_entity_poly.pdbx_seq_one_letter_code
_entity_poly.pdbx_strand_id
1 'polypeptide(L)'
;MNTNFFNQIEQLDFTGVLQLNIAKGVESNLIVSVILNNEQCGDNAKNLIPPLTFNATPQEFDEGFFQQITTPIQKASGLMVDMEVFMKQLEEAKKQSAMEKEKAEKEKKDKEAKDKKYKDGMAKADELEKDGKFRDAWMKVPDITEFPEKADEIRKRKSELSEKFSTPSLFGAE
;
A
#
# COMPACT_ATOMS: atom_id res chain seq x y z
N MET A 1 18.69 -45.75 28.03
CA MET A 1 19.15 -45.12 26.77
C MET A 1 18.58 -43.72 26.76
N ASN A 2 19.42 -42.68 26.58
CA ASN A 2 18.93 -41.31 26.48
C ASN A 2 18.23 -41.15 25.14
N THR A 3 16.93 -40.85 25.17
CA THR A 3 16.10 -40.62 24.00
C THR A 3 16.27 -39.16 23.56
N ASN A 4 16.95 -38.93 22.44
CA ASN A 4 17.22 -37.58 21.90
C ASN A 4 16.07 -36.99 21.07
N PHE A 5 14.84 -37.48 21.26
CA PHE A 5 13.69 -37.12 20.44
C PHE A 5 13.44 -35.61 20.41
N PHE A 6 13.29 -34.97 21.57
CA PHE A 6 13.00 -33.53 21.64
C PHE A 6 14.15 -32.65 21.18
N ASN A 7 15.40 -33.08 21.39
CA ASN A 7 16.58 -32.38 20.87
C ASN A 7 16.61 -32.41 19.33
N GLN A 8 16.18 -33.51 18.71
CA GLN A 8 16.07 -33.58 17.26
C GLN A 8 14.90 -32.72 16.73
N ILE A 9 13.78 -32.64 17.45
CA ILE A 9 12.67 -31.72 17.13
C ILE A 9 13.15 -30.26 17.16
N GLU A 10 13.94 -29.87 18.16
CA GLU A 10 14.51 -28.52 18.25
C GLU A 10 15.43 -28.21 17.06
N GLN A 11 16.22 -29.18 16.59
CA GLN A 11 17.11 -29.03 15.42
C GLN A 11 16.37 -28.90 14.08
N LEU A 12 15.07 -29.20 14.02
CA LEU A 12 14.29 -29.06 12.79
C LEU A 12 14.09 -27.59 12.38
N ASP A 13 14.20 -26.65 13.34
CA ASP A 13 14.08 -25.20 13.12
C ASP A 13 12.83 -24.80 12.29
N PHE A 14 11.65 -25.23 12.77
CA PHE A 14 10.38 -24.93 12.12
C PHE A 14 9.62 -23.80 12.82
N THR A 15 8.78 -23.09 12.08
CA THR A 15 7.87 -22.07 12.61
C THR A 15 6.43 -22.58 12.60
N GLY A 16 5.78 -22.58 13.76
CA GLY A 16 4.38 -22.98 13.93
C GLY A 16 4.22 -24.16 14.90
N VAL A 17 3.18 -24.96 14.67
CA VAL A 17 2.78 -26.09 15.50
C VAL A 17 3.01 -27.38 14.70
N LEU A 18 3.94 -28.20 15.17
CA LEU A 18 4.16 -29.54 14.63
C LEU A 18 3.23 -30.53 15.33
N GLN A 19 2.29 -31.12 14.59
CA GLN A 19 1.39 -32.16 15.08
C GLN A 19 1.89 -33.53 14.63
N LEU A 20 2.08 -34.40 15.62
CA LEU A 20 2.50 -35.79 15.43
C LEU A 20 1.35 -36.71 15.87
N ASN A 21 0.84 -37.50 14.95
CA ASN A 21 -0.18 -38.52 15.23
C ASN A 21 0.44 -39.91 15.04
N ILE A 22 0.31 -40.77 16.05
CA ILE A 22 0.83 -42.14 16.02
C ILE A 22 -0.35 -43.10 16.22
N ALA A 23 -0.57 -43.96 15.24
CA ALA A 23 -1.58 -45.02 15.28
C ALA A 23 -0.91 -46.39 15.18
N LYS A 24 -1.53 -47.41 15.80
CA LYS A 24 -1.11 -48.80 15.62
C LYS A 24 -1.62 -49.32 14.28
N GLY A 25 -0.71 -49.79 13.44
CA GLY A 25 -1.03 -50.46 12.18
C GLY A 25 -1.33 -51.95 12.36
N VAL A 26 -1.50 -52.63 11.23
CA VAL A 26 -1.53 -54.10 11.16
C VAL A 26 -0.11 -54.66 11.29
N GLU A 27 0.01 -55.92 11.73
CA GLU A 27 1.28 -56.67 11.77
C GLU A 27 2.40 -56.04 12.63
N SER A 28 2.04 -55.34 13.72
CA SER A 28 3.00 -54.67 14.65
C SER A 28 3.71 -53.44 14.09
N ASN A 29 3.24 -52.88 12.97
CA ASN A 29 3.75 -51.61 12.46
C ASN A 29 3.08 -50.40 13.15
N LEU A 30 3.74 -49.26 13.06
CA LEU A 30 3.22 -47.96 13.46
C LEU A 30 2.91 -47.12 12.23
N ILE A 31 1.79 -46.40 12.28
CA ILE A 31 1.41 -45.40 11.29
C ILE A 31 1.65 -44.04 11.94
N VAL A 32 2.62 -43.29 11.43
CA VAL A 32 3.00 -41.97 11.98
C VAL A 32 2.69 -40.91 10.94
N SER A 33 1.89 -39.92 11.34
CA SER A 33 1.52 -38.78 10.51
C SER A 33 2.05 -37.49 11.12
N VAL A 34 2.77 -36.70 10.32
CA VAL A 34 3.36 -35.43 10.73
C VAL A 34 2.79 -34.31 9.88
N ILE A 35 2.26 -33.27 10.52
CA ILE A 35 1.80 -32.06 9.85
C ILE A 35 2.33 -30.83 10.58
N LEU A 36 2.83 -29.86 9.82
CA LEU A 36 3.22 -28.55 10.33
C LEU A 36 2.09 -27.57 10.04
N ASN A 37 1.61 -26.88 11.07
CA ASN A 37 0.56 -25.87 10.96
C ASN A 37 1.10 -24.52 11.43
N ASN A 38 1.10 -23.51 10.57
CA ASN A 38 1.48 -22.14 10.97
C ASN A 38 0.24 -21.23 11.00
N GLU A 39 -0.26 -20.92 12.19
CA GLU A 39 -1.39 -20.00 12.35
C GLU A 39 -1.07 -18.57 11.91
N GLN A 40 0.19 -18.17 11.98
CA GLN A 40 0.63 -16.82 11.58
C GLN A 40 0.56 -16.61 10.08
N CYS A 41 0.64 -17.67 9.28
CA CYS A 41 0.48 -17.58 7.84
C CYS A 41 -0.98 -17.26 7.50
N GLY A 42 -1.25 -16.05 7.00
CA GLY A 42 -2.59 -15.61 6.61
C GLY A 42 -3.15 -16.29 5.36
N ASP A 43 -2.35 -17.10 4.66
CA ASP A 43 -2.75 -17.79 3.43
C ASP A 43 -3.44 -19.12 3.71
N ASN A 44 -4.64 -19.31 3.17
CA ASN A 44 -5.41 -20.55 3.29
C ASN A 44 -4.79 -21.73 2.52
N ALA A 45 -3.88 -21.48 1.57
CA ALA A 45 -3.13 -22.51 0.87
C ALA A 45 -2.26 -23.36 1.80
N LYS A 46 -1.94 -22.86 3.01
CA LYS A 46 -1.26 -23.63 4.05
C LYS A 46 -1.99 -24.94 4.40
N ASN A 47 -3.33 -24.96 4.29
CA ASN A 47 -4.16 -26.13 4.57
C ASN A 47 -4.10 -27.19 3.44
N LEU A 48 -3.51 -26.85 2.28
CA LEU A 48 -3.30 -27.77 1.18
C LEU A 48 -2.01 -28.59 1.34
N ILE A 49 -1.15 -28.22 2.29
CA ILE A 49 0.08 -28.97 2.56
C ILE A 49 -0.31 -30.33 3.16
N PRO A 50 -0.06 -31.45 2.45
CA PRO A 50 -0.51 -32.74 2.90
C PRO A 50 0.32 -33.22 4.11
N PRO A 51 -0.28 -33.98 5.02
CA PRO A 51 0.46 -34.60 6.11
C PRO A 51 1.43 -35.67 5.60
N LEU A 52 2.62 -35.72 6.16
CA LEU A 52 3.62 -36.75 5.88
C LEU A 52 3.27 -38.00 6.69
N THR A 53 2.76 -39.01 6.00
CA THR A 53 2.31 -40.25 6.64
C THR A 53 3.23 -41.40 6.27
N PHE A 54 3.75 -42.10 7.27
CA PHE A 54 4.65 -43.23 7.16
C PHE A 54 4.03 -44.45 7.82
N ASN A 55 4.32 -45.63 7.29
CA ASN A 55 3.97 -46.91 7.88
C ASN A 55 5.24 -47.75 7.93
N ALA A 56 5.74 -48.01 9.14
CA ALA A 56 7.00 -48.69 9.35
C ALA A 56 7.03 -49.38 10.73
N THR A 57 8.02 -50.21 10.95
CA THR A 57 8.28 -50.81 12.26
C THR A 57 8.83 -49.77 13.26
N PRO A 58 8.70 -49.98 14.57
CA PRO A 58 9.31 -49.10 15.57
C PRO A 58 10.82 -48.90 15.38
N GLN A 59 11.56 -49.96 15.01
CA GLN A 59 13.01 -49.85 14.76
C GLN A 59 13.34 -48.91 13.60
N GLU A 60 12.60 -49.00 12.49
CA GLU A 60 12.82 -48.12 11.32
C GLU A 60 12.52 -46.65 11.67
N PHE A 61 11.54 -46.40 12.54
CA PHE A 61 11.29 -45.05 13.04
C PHE A 61 12.44 -44.55 13.92
N ASP A 62 12.94 -45.36 14.85
CA ASP A 62 14.04 -44.96 15.72
C ASP A 62 15.33 -44.61 14.94
N GLU A 63 15.59 -45.31 13.84
CA GLU A 63 16.80 -45.12 13.02
C GLU A 63 16.67 -44.00 11.97
N GLY A 64 15.48 -43.85 11.37
CA GLY A 64 15.29 -43.07 10.14
C GLY A 64 14.28 -41.94 10.21
N PHE A 65 13.43 -41.85 11.25
CA PHE A 65 12.28 -40.93 11.26
C PHE A 65 12.69 -39.48 10.99
N PHE A 66 13.63 -38.94 11.76
CA PHE A 66 14.04 -37.55 11.62
C PHE A 66 14.73 -37.28 10.28
N GLN A 67 15.53 -38.21 9.76
CA GLN A 67 16.15 -38.06 8.44
C GLN A 67 15.09 -37.89 7.34
N GLN A 68 13.97 -38.61 7.46
CA GLN A 68 12.86 -38.56 6.50
C GLN A 68 12.02 -37.29 6.65
N ILE A 69 11.79 -36.79 7.88
CA ILE A 69 10.91 -35.64 8.12
C ILE A 69 11.63 -34.29 8.05
N THR A 70 12.94 -34.22 8.28
CA THR A 70 13.67 -32.94 8.35
C THR A 70 13.49 -32.09 7.11
N THR A 71 13.82 -32.63 5.93
CA THR A 71 13.76 -31.85 4.68
C THR A 71 12.32 -31.42 4.33
N PRO A 72 11.31 -32.32 4.38
CA PRO A 72 9.93 -31.92 4.15
C PRO A 72 9.39 -30.87 5.12
N ILE A 73 9.67 -30.99 6.42
CA ILE A 73 9.19 -30.04 7.43
C ILE A 73 9.86 -28.67 7.27
N GLN A 74 11.16 -28.63 7.01
CA GLN A 74 11.86 -27.37 6.72
C GLN A 74 11.30 -26.68 5.46
N LYS A 75 11.01 -27.43 4.41
CA LYS A 75 10.38 -26.89 3.19
C LYS A 75 8.97 -26.35 3.46
N ALA A 76 8.15 -27.09 4.21
CA ALA A 76 6.81 -26.65 4.59
C ALA A 76 6.87 -25.39 5.46
N SER A 77 7.79 -25.35 6.42
CA SER A 77 8.04 -24.19 7.29
C SER A 77 8.44 -22.95 6.49
N GLY A 78 9.47 -23.08 5.64
CA GLY A 78 9.95 -22.00 4.79
C GLY A 78 8.86 -21.46 3.88
N LEU A 79 8.10 -22.35 3.23
CA LEU A 79 6.99 -21.96 2.37
C LEU A 79 5.93 -21.14 3.12
N MET A 80 5.53 -21.57 4.33
CA MET A 80 4.54 -20.85 5.14
C MET A 80 5.04 -19.47 5.60
N VAL A 81 6.34 -19.35 5.90
CA VAL A 81 6.98 -18.07 6.26
C VAL A 81 7.05 -17.14 5.06
N ASP A 82 7.48 -17.63 3.89
CA ASP A 82 7.56 -16.86 2.66
C ASP A 82 6.19 -16.34 2.22
N MET A 83 5.15 -17.17 2.32
CA MET A 83 3.76 -16.77 2.05
C MET A 83 3.32 -15.63 2.97
N GLU A 84 3.65 -15.67 4.26
CA GLU A 84 3.28 -14.63 5.22
C GLU A 84 4.01 -13.31 4.95
N VAL A 85 5.32 -13.37 4.67
CA VAL A 85 6.13 -12.20 4.31
C VAL A 85 5.60 -11.57 3.02
N PHE A 86 5.32 -12.37 2.01
CA PHE A 86 4.76 -11.92 0.74
C PHE A 86 3.41 -11.23 0.93
N MET A 87 2.50 -11.83 1.71
CA MET A 87 1.18 -11.24 1.98
C MET A 87 1.28 -9.90 2.71
N LYS A 88 2.18 -9.78 3.70
CA LYS A 88 2.44 -8.49 4.37
C LYS A 88 2.97 -7.43 3.41
N GLN A 89 3.97 -7.77 2.60
CA GLN A 89 4.55 -6.86 1.61
C GLN A 89 3.52 -6.44 0.55
N LEU A 90 2.65 -7.37 0.13
CA LEU A 90 1.58 -7.10 -0.82
C LEU A 90 0.52 -6.15 -0.23
N GLU A 91 0.14 -6.33 1.03
CA GLU A 91 -0.75 -5.40 1.74
C GLU A 91 -0.12 -4.01 1.92
N GLU A 92 1.17 -3.93 2.23
CA GLU A 92 1.91 -2.66 2.30
C GLU A 92 1.95 -1.97 0.93
N ALA A 93 2.28 -2.70 -0.14
CA ALA A 93 2.28 -2.18 -1.50
C ALA A 93 0.90 -1.69 -1.95
N LYS A 94 -0.18 -2.43 -1.61
CA LYS A 94 -1.56 -1.98 -1.85
C LYS A 94 -1.88 -0.69 -1.09
N LYS A 95 -1.50 -0.60 0.19
CA LYS A 95 -1.71 0.61 1.01
C LYS A 95 -0.98 1.81 0.42
N GLN A 96 0.28 1.65 0.02
CA GLN A 96 1.04 2.72 -0.64
C GLN A 96 0.41 3.11 -1.98
N SER A 97 0.00 2.14 -2.80
CA SER A 97 -0.68 2.41 -4.08
C SER A 97 -2.01 3.16 -3.88
N ALA A 98 -2.80 2.81 -2.87
CA ALA A 98 -4.03 3.51 -2.52
C ALA A 98 -3.75 4.94 -2.04
N MET A 99 -2.75 5.12 -1.17
CA MET A 99 -2.34 6.44 -0.69
C MET A 99 -1.83 7.35 -1.81
N GLU A 100 -1.03 6.83 -2.74
CA GLU A 100 -0.54 7.61 -3.88
C GLU A 100 -1.68 7.95 -4.87
N LYS A 101 -2.64 7.05 -5.08
CA LYS A 101 -3.85 7.36 -5.86
C LYS A 101 -4.71 8.44 -5.19
N GLU A 102 -4.92 8.36 -3.87
CA GLU A 102 -5.68 9.38 -3.14
C GLU A 102 -4.98 10.75 -3.10
N LYS A 103 -3.65 10.78 -2.96
CA LYS A 103 -2.87 12.03 -3.06
C LYS A 103 -2.98 12.63 -4.45
N ALA A 104 -2.80 11.83 -5.50
CA ALA A 104 -2.92 12.30 -6.87
C ALA A 104 -4.34 12.80 -7.19
N GLU A 105 -5.38 12.16 -6.66
CA GLU A 105 -6.77 12.59 -6.86
C GLU A 105 -7.10 13.87 -6.07
N LYS A 106 -6.57 14.03 -4.85
CA LYS A 106 -6.68 15.27 -4.07
C LYS A 106 -5.94 16.43 -4.77
N GLU A 107 -4.71 16.21 -5.20
CA GLU A 107 -3.95 17.24 -5.93
C GLU A 107 -4.62 17.63 -7.24
N LYS A 108 -5.23 16.67 -7.96
CA LYS A 108 -5.98 16.95 -9.18
C LYS A 108 -7.25 17.76 -8.90
N LYS A 109 -8.03 17.38 -7.87
CA LYS A 109 -9.23 18.14 -7.46
C LYS A 109 -8.88 19.56 -6.98
N ASP A 110 -7.78 19.71 -6.25
CA ASP A 110 -7.32 21.02 -5.77
C ASP A 110 -6.83 21.91 -6.92
N LYS A 111 -6.12 21.34 -7.91
CA LYS A 111 -5.73 22.06 -9.13
C LYS A 111 -6.95 22.46 -9.97
N GLU A 112 -7.91 21.55 -10.19
CA GLU A 112 -9.14 21.85 -10.93
C GLU A 112 -10.00 22.92 -10.23
N ALA A 113 -10.11 22.89 -8.90
CA ALA A 113 -10.84 23.89 -8.13
C ALA A 113 -10.18 25.27 -8.18
N LYS A 114 -8.84 25.33 -8.09
CA LYS A 114 -8.07 26.57 -8.27
C LYS A 114 -8.23 27.12 -9.68
N ASP A 115 -8.08 26.29 -10.71
CA ASP A 115 -8.24 26.72 -12.10
C ASP A 115 -9.64 27.23 -12.41
N LYS A 116 -10.68 26.62 -11.84
CA LYS A 116 -12.06 27.09 -11.99
C LYS A 116 -12.26 28.47 -11.35
N LYS A 117 -11.77 28.68 -10.13
CA LYS A 117 -11.83 29.99 -9.45
C LYS A 117 -11.10 31.09 -10.24
N TYR A 118 -9.94 30.78 -10.80
CA TYR A 118 -9.20 31.70 -11.66
C TYR A 118 -10.02 32.10 -12.89
N LYS A 119 -10.55 31.12 -13.63
CA LYS A 119 -11.35 31.37 -14.85
C LYS A 119 -12.63 32.16 -14.55
N ASP A 120 -13.33 31.84 -13.47
CA ASP A 120 -14.55 32.55 -13.07
C ASP A 120 -14.25 34.00 -12.65
N GLY A 121 -13.14 34.25 -11.95
CA GLY A 121 -12.71 35.60 -11.58
C GLY A 121 -12.30 36.44 -12.79
N MET A 122 -11.53 35.86 -13.71
CA MET A 122 -11.14 36.52 -14.96
C MET A 122 -12.36 36.82 -15.85
N ALA A 123 -13.28 35.86 -16.03
CA ALA A 123 -14.50 36.07 -16.81
C ALA A 123 -15.37 37.20 -16.24
N LYS A 124 -15.53 37.27 -14.91
CA LYS A 124 -16.25 38.38 -14.25
C LYS A 124 -15.56 39.72 -14.44
N ALA A 125 -14.22 39.75 -14.39
CA ALA A 125 -13.47 40.97 -14.68
C ALA A 125 -13.68 41.41 -16.14
N ASP A 126 -13.68 40.47 -17.10
CA ASP A 126 -13.90 40.75 -18.52
C ASP A 126 -15.33 41.24 -18.82
N GLU A 127 -16.35 40.69 -18.15
CA GLU A 127 -17.74 41.17 -18.25
C GLU A 127 -17.89 42.59 -17.71
N LEU A 128 -17.33 42.88 -16.53
CA LEU A 128 -17.36 44.22 -15.94
C LEU A 128 -16.56 45.23 -16.76
N GLU A 129 -15.50 44.80 -17.44
CA GLU A 129 -14.77 45.63 -18.39
C GLU A 129 -15.62 46.00 -19.61
N LYS A 130 -16.35 45.03 -20.19
CA LYS A 130 -17.26 45.27 -21.32
C LYS A 130 -18.42 46.20 -20.95
N ASP A 131 -18.89 46.11 -19.71
CA ASP A 131 -19.91 47.01 -19.14
C ASP A 131 -19.35 48.40 -18.76
N GLY A 132 -18.05 48.66 -18.99
CA GLY A 132 -17.40 49.94 -18.70
C GLY A 132 -17.09 50.19 -17.21
N LYS A 133 -17.31 49.19 -16.35
CA LYS A 133 -17.05 49.25 -14.91
C LYS A 133 -15.62 48.79 -14.58
N PHE A 134 -14.64 49.51 -15.11
CA PHE A 134 -13.23 49.10 -15.04
C PHE A 134 -12.66 49.00 -13.60
N ARG A 135 -13.14 49.82 -12.65
CA ARG A 135 -12.77 49.73 -11.22
C ARG A 135 -13.27 48.44 -10.58
N ASP A 136 -14.53 48.07 -10.86
CA ASP A 136 -15.12 46.84 -10.34
C ASP A 136 -14.49 45.62 -11.01
N ALA A 137 -14.19 45.70 -12.31
CA ALA A 137 -13.44 44.68 -13.05
C ALA A 137 -12.08 44.40 -12.40
N TRP A 138 -11.32 45.45 -12.07
CA TRP A 138 -10.00 45.31 -11.42
C TRP A 138 -10.07 44.63 -10.05
N MET A 139 -11.11 44.94 -9.26
CA MET A 139 -11.35 44.27 -7.97
C MET A 139 -11.76 42.79 -8.12
N LYS A 140 -12.31 42.39 -9.27
CA LYS A 140 -12.68 40.99 -9.55
C LYS A 140 -11.56 40.16 -10.17
N VAL A 141 -10.48 40.78 -10.65
CA VAL A 141 -9.31 40.03 -11.13
C VAL A 141 -8.71 39.24 -9.97
N PRO A 142 -8.50 37.92 -10.13
CA PRO A 142 -7.86 37.08 -9.12
C PRO A 142 -6.50 37.64 -8.64
N ASP A 143 -6.11 37.35 -7.41
CA ASP A 143 -4.86 37.89 -6.87
C ASP A 143 -3.64 37.02 -7.20
N ILE A 144 -2.48 37.67 -7.36
CA ILE A 144 -1.19 37.02 -7.61
C ILE A 144 -0.80 36.12 -6.43
N THR A 145 -1.20 36.50 -5.22
CA THR A 145 -0.97 35.70 -4.00
C THR A 145 -1.77 34.39 -3.99
N GLU A 146 -2.95 34.37 -4.63
CA GLU A 146 -3.78 33.17 -4.74
C GLU A 146 -3.40 32.29 -5.94
N PHE A 147 -2.84 32.90 -7.00
CA PHE A 147 -2.45 32.23 -8.24
C PHE A 147 -1.04 32.62 -8.68
N PRO A 148 0.01 32.22 -7.93
CA PRO A 148 1.39 32.56 -8.27
C PRO A 148 1.83 31.98 -9.62
N GLU A 149 1.25 30.87 -10.06
CA GLU A 149 1.51 30.27 -11.38
C GLU A 149 0.98 31.09 -12.55
N LYS A 150 0.03 32.02 -12.31
CA LYS A 150 -0.55 32.93 -13.31
C LYS A 150 -0.29 34.40 -12.98
N ALA A 151 0.74 34.65 -12.17
CA ALA A 151 1.11 35.97 -11.68
C ALA A 151 1.29 36.99 -12.81
N ASP A 152 1.94 36.58 -13.90
CA ASP A 152 2.25 37.46 -15.03
C ASP A 152 0.97 37.87 -15.81
N GLU A 153 0.05 36.92 -16.03
CA GLU A 153 -1.24 37.19 -16.68
C GLU A 153 -2.12 38.12 -15.82
N ILE A 154 -2.20 37.84 -14.52
CA ILE A 154 -2.94 38.67 -13.55
C ILE A 154 -2.38 40.08 -13.50
N ARG A 155 -1.05 40.21 -13.43
CA ARG A 155 -0.37 41.51 -13.36
C ARG A 155 -0.64 42.33 -14.61
N LYS A 156 -0.55 41.69 -15.78
CA LYS A 156 -0.86 42.33 -17.06
C LYS A 156 -2.32 42.79 -17.10
N ARG A 157 -3.27 41.93 -16.73
CA ARG A 157 -4.71 42.26 -16.71
C ARG A 157 -5.04 43.38 -15.72
N LYS A 158 -4.46 43.35 -14.51
CA LYS A 158 -4.62 44.42 -13.50
C LYS A 158 -4.03 45.75 -14.00
N SER A 159 -2.90 45.74 -14.70
CA SER A 159 -2.30 46.96 -15.29
C SER A 159 -3.19 47.54 -16.38
N GLU A 160 -3.64 46.72 -17.33
CA GLU A 160 -4.50 47.13 -18.44
C GLU A 160 -5.83 47.72 -17.96
N LEU A 161 -6.47 47.10 -16.96
CA LEU A 161 -7.68 47.62 -16.36
C LEU A 161 -7.41 48.91 -15.60
N SER A 162 -6.31 48.97 -14.82
CA SER A 162 -5.90 50.18 -14.11
C SER A 162 -5.73 51.35 -15.06
N GLU A 163 -5.07 51.18 -16.21
CA GLU A 163 -4.89 52.24 -17.20
C GLU A 163 -6.21 52.77 -17.77
N LYS A 164 -7.27 51.93 -17.85
CA LYS A 164 -8.59 52.33 -18.39
C LYS A 164 -9.44 53.18 -17.44
N PHE A 165 -9.20 53.12 -16.12
CA PHE A 165 -9.87 54.02 -15.14
C PHE A 165 -8.91 54.91 -14.37
N SER A 166 -7.61 54.77 -14.59
CA SER A 166 -6.65 55.81 -14.28
C SER A 166 -6.94 56.92 -15.29
N THR A 167 -7.86 57.80 -14.91
CA THR A 167 -7.95 59.12 -15.54
C THR A 167 -6.54 59.68 -15.63
N PRO A 168 -6.16 60.34 -16.73
CA PRO A 168 -5.01 61.23 -16.69
C PRO A 168 -5.17 62.08 -15.44
N SER A 169 -4.11 62.16 -14.66
CA SER A 169 -4.05 62.97 -13.47
C SER A 169 -4.82 64.28 -13.69
N LEU A 170 -5.67 64.61 -12.74
CA LEU A 170 -6.37 65.88 -12.60
C LEU A 170 -5.36 66.98 -12.19
N PHE A 171 -4.20 66.99 -12.86
CA PHE A 171 -3.16 68.01 -12.90
C PHE A 171 -2.79 68.18 -14.38
N GLY A 172 -3.70 68.81 -15.13
CA GLY A 172 -3.24 69.84 -16.05
C GLY A 172 -2.79 71.05 -15.22
N ALA A 173 -1.72 71.70 -15.68
CA ALA A 173 -0.89 72.73 -15.03
C ALA A 173 0.18 72.13 -14.09
N GLU A 174 1.49 72.26 -14.33
CA GLU A 174 2.29 73.13 -15.22
C GLU A 174 3.29 72.35 -16.08
#